data_AF-A0A2X1PZI1-F1
#
_entry.id   AF-A0A2X1PZI1-F1
#
_cell.length_a   1.000
_cell.length_b   1.000
_cell.length_c   1.000
_cell.angle_alpha   90.00
_cell.angle_beta   90.00
_cell.angle_gamma   90.00
#
_symmetry.space_group_name_H-M   'P 1'
#
loop_
_entity.id
_entity.type
_entity.pdbx_description
1 polymer ?
#
loop_
_entity_poly.entity_id
_entity_poly.type
_entity_poly.pdbx_seq_one_letter_code
_entity_poly.pdbx_strand_id
1 'polypeptide(L)' 'MMKLYKEEKVNPLGGCLPILLQMPIFIALYWTFLEAVELRHAPFFGWIQDLSAQDPYYILPILMGISMFLLQKMSPNTSN' A
#
# COMPACT_ATOMS: atom_id res chain seq x y z
N MET A 1 -2.11 -7.18 31.19
CA MET A 1 -2.00 -6.78 29.76
C MET A 1 -1.87 -5.27 29.60
N MET A 2 -2.89 -4.46 29.91
CA MET A 2 -2.83 -3.00 29.67
C MET A 2 -1.79 -2.25 30.53
N LYS A 3 -1.49 -2.75 31.74
CA LYS A 3 -0.44 -2.19 32.62
C LYS A 3 0.97 -2.44 32.08
N LEU A 4 1.21 -3.62 31.50
CA LEU A 4 2.47 -4.00 30.84
C LEU A 4 2.72 -3.15 29.58
N TYR A 5 1.69 -2.92 28.74
CA TYR A 5 1.81 -2.02 27.58
C TYR A 5 2.10 -0.56 27.96
N LYS A 6 1.66 -0.13 29.16
CA LYS A 6 1.95 1.21 29.67
C LYS A 6 3.36 1.32 30.25
N GLU A 7 3.87 0.25 30.87
CA GLU A 7 5.24 0.15 31.39
C GLU A 7 6.27 0.07 30.26
N GLU A 8 5.99 -0.72 29.22
CA GLU A 8 6.84 -0.90 28.02
C GLU A 8 6.59 0.15 26.92
N LYS A 9 5.67 1.12 27.14
CA LYS A 9 5.24 2.14 26.15
C LYS A 9 4.88 1.58 24.76
N VAL A 10 4.37 0.36 24.69
CA VAL A 10 3.98 -0.26 23.41
C VAL A 10 2.58 0.20 23.02
N ASN A 11 2.42 0.74 21.81
CA ASN A 11 1.13 1.15 21.29
C ASN A 11 0.38 -0.08 20.71
N PRO A 12 -0.75 -0.52 21.30
CA PRO A 12 -1.51 -1.67 20.80
C PRO A 12 -2.05 -1.48 19.38
N LEU A 13 -2.11 -0.23 18.89
CA LEU A 13 -2.52 0.13 17.54
C LEU A 13 -1.34 0.28 16.57
N GLY A 14 -0.12 -0.09 16.96
CA GLY A 14 1.07 0.06 16.13
C GLY A 14 0.99 -0.61 14.76
N GLY A 15 0.16 -1.66 14.61
CA GLY A 15 -0.07 -2.33 13.33
C GLY A 15 -1.08 -1.64 12.40
N CYS A 16 -2.06 -0.90 12.93
CA CYS A 16 -3.08 -0.20 12.12
C CYS A 16 -2.78 1.29 11.92
N LEU A 17 -1.90 1.88 12.74
CA LEU A 17 -1.42 3.25 12.59
C LEU A 17 -0.80 3.53 11.19
N PRO A 18 -0.01 2.61 10.58
CA PRO A 18 0.51 2.82 9.23
C PRO A 18 -0.59 2.88 8.17
N ILE A 19 -1.66 2.07 8.32
CA ILE A 19 -2.78 2.07 7.38
C ILE A 19 -3.54 3.40 7.43
N LEU A 20 -3.78 3.93 8.64
CA LEU A 20 -4.47 5.21 8.80
C LEU A 20 -3.71 6.37 8.16
N LEU A 21 -2.37 6.38 8.28
CA LEU A 21 -1.55 7.41 7.64
C LEU A 21 -1.36 7.18 6.14
N GLN A 22 -1.37 5.93 5.67
CA GLN A 22 -1.22 5.58 4.25
C GLN A 22 -2.48 5.89 3.42
N MET A 23 -3.67 5.71 4.00
CA MET A 23 -4.96 5.96 3.32
C MET A 23 -5.05 7.33 2.61
N PRO A 24 -4.77 8.49 3.27
CA PRO A 24 -4.85 9.79 2.60
C PRO A 24 -3.85 9.93 1.44
N ILE A 25 -2.67 9.33 1.55
CA ILE A 25 -1.65 9.35 0.48
C ILE A 25 -2.14 8.56 -0.73
N PHE A 26 -2.72 7.38 -0.48
CA PHE A 26 -3.27 6.54 -1.55
C PHE A 26 -4.43 7.24 -2.27
N ILE A 27 -5.33 7.89 -1.52
CA ILE A 27 -6.43 8.66 -2.09
C ILE A 27 -5.87 9.81 -2.94
N ALA A 28 -4.94 10.62 -2.42
CA ALA A 28 -4.37 11.73 -3.18
C ALA A 28 -3.77 11.30 -4.52
N LEU A 29 -3.05 10.17 -4.55
CA LEU A 29 -2.50 9.60 -5.77
C LEU A 29 -3.60 9.11 -6.72
N TYR A 30 -4.63 8.42 -6.21
CA TYR A 30 -5.76 7.95 -7.03
C TYR A 30 -6.45 9.09 -7.77
N TRP A 31 -6.74 10.20 -7.08
CA TRP A 31 -7.36 11.37 -7.69
C TRP A 31 -6.43 12.04 -8.71
N THR A 32 -5.13 12.12 -8.40
CA THR A 32 -4.13 12.68 -9.33
C THR A 32 -4.09 11.91 -10.66
N PHE A 33 -4.10 10.57 -10.61
CA PHE A 33 -4.12 9.74 -11.83
C PHE A 33 -5.43 9.86 -12.63
N LEU A 34 -6.55 10.16 -11.98
CA LEU A 34 -7.84 10.34 -12.65
C LEU A 34 -8.00 11.73 -13.30
N GLU A 35 -7.51 12.79 -12.64
CA GLU A 35 -7.70 14.18 -13.10
C GLU A 35 -6.63 14.65 -14.08
N ALA A 36 -5.41 14.12 -13.98
CA ALA A 36 -4.32 14.52 -14.86
C ALA A 36 -4.57 14.04 -16.30
N VAL A 37 -4.96 14.98 -17.16
CA VAL A 37 -5.25 14.72 -18.59
C VAL A 37 -4.02 14.18 -19.33
N GLU A 38 -2.83 14.62 -18.96
CA GLU A 38 -1.55 14.16 -19.52
C GLU A 38 -1.23 12.69 -19.22
N LEU A 39 -1.85 12.13 -18.16
CA LEU A 39 -1.65 10.74 -17.73
C LEU A 39 -2.65 9.77 -18.38
N ARG A 40 -3.67 10.29 -19.09
CA ARG A 40 -4.55 9.45 -19.90
C ARG A 40 -3.79 8.93 -21.12
N HIS A 41 -3.80 7.62 -21.29
CA HIS A 41 -3.15 6.92 -22.40
C HIS A 41 -1.63 7.13 -22.43
N ALA A 42 -1.05 7.52 -21.29
CA ALA A 42 0.40 7.56 -21.14
C ALA A 42 0.92 6.12 -21.07
N PRO A 43 1.85 5.71 -21.95
CA PRO A 43 2.51 4.41 -21.82
C PRO A 43 3.55 4.47 -20.71
N PHE A 44 3.62 3.44 -19.86
CA PHE A 44 4.68 3.31 -18.84
C PHE A 44 5.77 2.36 -19.30
N PHE A 45 5.49 1.06 -19.23
CA PHE A 45 6.44 -0.01 -19.52
C PHE A 45 5.70 -1.33 -19.81
N GLY A 46 6.20 -2.09 -20.80
CA GLY A 46 5.65 -3.39 -21.15
C GLY A 46 4.19 -3.33 -21.66
N TRP A 47 3.28 -4.00 -20.95
CA TRP A 47 1.85 -4.09 -21.29
C TRP A 47 1.01 -2.90 -20.77
N ILE A 48 1.61 -1.98 -20.01
CA ILE A 48 0.93 -0.81 -19.44
C ILE A 48 0.90 0.30 -20.49
N GLN A 49 -0.24 0.42 -21.18
CA GLN A 49 -0.47 1.40 -22.25
C GLN A 49 -1.28 2.61 -21.78
N ASP A 50 -1.84 2.57 -20.56
CA ASP A 50 -2.56 3.69 -19.94
C ASP A 50 -2.39 3.62 -18.41
N LEU A 51 -1.83 4.67 -17.79
CA LEU A 51 -1.67 4.75 -16.32
C LEU A 51 -2.98 5.09 -15.59
N SER A 52 -3.96 5.70 -16.26
CA SER A 52 -5.25 6.07 -15.65
C SER A 52 -6.23 4.89 -15.64
N ALA A 53 -6.00 3.86 -16.46
CA ALA A 53 -6.87 2.70 -16.58
C ALA A 53 -6.42 1.55 -15.67
N GLN A 54 -7.33 0.62 -15.40
CA GLN A 54 -6.99 -0.62 -14.71
C GLN A 54 -6.04 -1.48 -15.57
N ASP A 55 -5.13 -2.23 -14.92
CA ASP A 55 -4.23 -3.17 -15.61
C ASP A 55 -5.06 -4.27 -16.31
N PRO A 56 -5.01 -4.39 -17.66
CA PRO A 56 -5.78 -5.38 -18.41
C PRO A 56 -5.47 -6.83 -18.02
N TYR A 57 -4.23 -7.09 -17.56
CA TYR A 57 -3.75 -8.44 -17.24
C TYR A 57 -3.63 -8.71 -15.74
N TYR A 58 -3.96 -7.71 -14.89
CA TYR A 58 -3.88 -7.80 -13.43
C TYR A 58 -2.51 -8.26 -12.88
N ILE A 59 -1.43 -8.07 -13.65
CA ILE A 59 -0.08 -8.49 -13.26
C ILE A 59 0.42 -7.61 -12.10
N LEU A 60 0.15 -6.30 -12.15
CA LEU A 60 0.54 -5.36 -11.11
C LEU A 60 -0.09 -5.68 -9.73
N PRO A 61 -1.41 -5.90 -9.60
CA PRO A 61 -2.02 -6.35 -8.35
C PRO A 61 -1.43 -7.66 -7.79
N ILE A 62 -1.16 -8.63 -8.66
CA ILE A 62 -0.58 -9.92 -8.24
C ILE A 62 0.84 -9.70 -7.72
N LEU A 63 1.65 -8.92 -8.42
CA LEU A 63 3.02 -8.58 -8.01
C LEU A 63 3.00 -7.83 -6.67
N MET A 64 2.08 -6.89 -6.49
CA MET A 64 1.88 -6.21 -5.21
C MET A 64 1.55 -7.21 -4.09
N GLY A 65 0.62 -8.13 -4.31
CA GLY A 65 0.26 -9.16 -3.33
C GLY A 65 1.43 -10.08 -2.95
N ILE A 66 2.21 -10.52 -3.94
CA ILE A 66 3.43 -11.33 -3.70
C ILE A 66 4.45 -10.53 -2.89
N SER A 67 4.67 -9.26 -3.25
CA SER A 67 5.60 -8.39 -2.53
C SER A 67 5.19 -8.21 -1.07
N MET A 68 3.89 -8.00 -0.79
CA MET A 68 3.37 -7.88 0.57
C MET A 68 3.53 -9.18 1.35
N PHE A 69 3.30 -10.33 0.72
CA PHE A 69 3.51 -11.63 1.35
C PHE A 69 4.99 -11.84 1.75
N LEU A 70 5.92 -11.49 0.85
CA LEU A 70 7.35 -11.56 1.14
C LEU A 70 7.75 -10.61 2.26
N LEU A 71 7.26 -9.36 2.22
CA LEU A 71 7.49 -8.37 3.26
C LEU A 71 6.95 -8.85 4.62
N GLN A 72 5.78 -9.48 4.66
CA GLN A 72 5.23 -10.07 5.89
C GLN A 72 6.07 -11.22 6.44
N LYS A 73 6.72 -12.01 5.56
CA LYS A 73 7.65 -13.07 6.01
C LYS A 73 8.99 -12.54 6.50
N MET A 74 9.47 -11.43 5.95
CA MET A 74 10.74 -10.81 6.34
C MET A 74 10.59 -9.86 7.53
N SER A 75 9.40 -9.28 7.72
CA SER A 75 9.13 -8.37 8.84
C SER A 75 9.05 -9.17 10.14
N PRO A 76 9.74 -8.74 11.22
CA PRO A 76 9.57 -9.34 12.53
C PRO A 76 8.17 -9.00 13.05
N ASN A 77 7.22 -9.93 12.89
CA ASN A 77 5.93 -9.82 13.57
C ASN A 77 6.18 -9.91 15.07
N THR A 78 6.12 -8.76 15.74
CA THR A 78 6.29 -8.66 17.19
C THR A 78 5.05 -9.22 17.87
N SER A 79 4.91 -10.55 17.90
CA SER A 79 4.04 -11.26 18.83
C SER A 79 4.92 -11.99 19.84
N ASN A 80 5.40 -11.25 20.83
CA ASN A 80 5.67 -11.77 22.17
C ASN A 80 4.54 -11.30 23.09
#